data_AF-A0A9X3F4Q5-F1
#
_entry.id   AF-A0A9X3F4Q5-F1
#
_cell.length_a   1.000
_cell.length_b   1.000
_cell.length_c   1.000
_cell.angle_alpha   90.00
_cell.angle_beta   90.00
_cell.angle_gamma   90.00
#
_symmetry.space_group_name_H-M   'P 1'
#
loop_
_entity.id
_entity.type
_entity.pdbx_description
1 polymer ?
#
loop_
_entity_poly.entity_id
_entity_poly.type
_entity_poly.pdbx_seq_one_letter_code
_entity_poly.pdbx_strand_id
1 'polypeptide(L)'
;MRARTITVADASGLKVGDEIAIGWQISPAFVAEHAMNGTWMVFNDTWQPFFWRTVTAVDPDSGAVEIDVPLRYPALVRDQASVRPVTGLLREVALMDVGVANAVGWEDAWSQDQVYAVAMLGVRDAWVMGVKSFVSPGAPAEGKGSGRHLQSGGLTIQRSARVTVADSTLELAQHRGDGGNGYLFEVMQSGEVLVRDCVARAGRHNFVQNWGFGATGIVWLRVHSSEGKAVALMGSEFGTVGLSEFHHSLATANLLDQSVVDDGWGAVNRLAWSSGAGHSATQSAVWNASGKGVVRSRQFGHGYVIGVGPQLTVETSLESPDAAGTAPEDWVEGPGQVGVLDPPSLYEDQRRAVSAAESFQRP
;
A
#
# COMPACT_ATOMS: atom_id res chain seq x y z
N MET A 1 -9.16 -16.17 -8.61
CA MET A 1 -8.99 -17.40 -7.82
C MET A 1 -8.89 -17.01 -6.35
N ARG A 2 -9.65 -17.65 -5.44
CA ARG A 2 -9.54 -17.44 -3.98
C ARG A 2 -9.21 -18.79 -3.35
N ALA A 3 -7.94 -19.14 -3.24
CA ALA A 3 -7.50 -20.42 -2.70
C ALA A 3 -7.12 -20.26 -1.22
N ARG A 4 -7.71 -21.08 -0.34
CA ARG A 4 -7.33 -21.19 1.10
C ARG A 4 -6.47 -22.42 1.41
N THR A 5 -6.30 -23.28 0.42
CA THR A 5 -5.44 -24.46 0.51
C THR A 5 -4.40 -24.34 -0.59
N ILE A 6 -3.15 -24.55 -0.22
CA ILE A 6 -2.02 -24.69 -1.15
C ILE A 6 -1.47 -26.11 -1.03
N THR A 7 -0.90 -26.63 -2.11
CA THR A 7 -0.23 -27.92 -2.11
C THR A 7 1.27 -27.69 -2.28
N VAL A 8 2.07 -28.23 -1.37
CA VAL A 8 3.53 -28.20 -1.43
C VAL A 8 4.06 -29.61 -1.65
N ALA A 9 5.25 -29.72 -2.24
CA ALA A 9 5.89 -31.02 -2.46
C ALA A 9 6.29 -31.72 -1.14
N ASP A 10 6.55 -30.95 -0.09
CA ASP A 10 6.90 -31.45 1.23
C ASP A 10 6.36 -30.48 2.30
N ALA A 11 5.41 -30.95 3.10
CA ALA A 11 4.82 -30.19 4.20
C ALA A 11 5.38 -30.59 5.59
N SER A 12 6.35 -31.52 5.65
CA SER A 12 6.86 -32.07 6.91
C SER A 12 7.52 -31.03 7.81
N GLY A 13 8.02 -29.94 7.23
CA GLY A 13 8.61 -28.81 7.95
C GLY A 13 7.62 -27.75 8.44
N LEU A 14 6.31 -27.92 8.19
CA LEU A 14 5.26 -26.97 8.54
C LEU A 14 4.37 -27.51 9.64
N LYS A 15 3.91 -26.62 10.53
CA LYS A 15 2.89 -26.90 11.54
C LYS A 15 1.90 -25.75 11.67
N VAL A 16 0.74 -26.04 12.25
CA VAL A 16 -0.26 -25.03 12.60
C VAL A 16 0.38 -23.92 13.46
N GLY A 17 0.09 -22.67 13.11
CA GLY A 17 0.66 -21.49 13.75
C GLY A 17 1.99 -21.02 13.16
N ASP A 18 2.61 -21.76 12.25
CA ASP A 18 3.79 -21.27 11.53
C ASP A 18 3.43 -20.06 10.67
N GLU A 19 4.31 -19.06 10.71
CA GLU A 19 4.25 -17.94 9.78
C GLU A 19 5.01 -18.30 8.52
N ILE A 20 4.38 -18.00 7.39
CA ILE A 20 4.94 -18.27 6.08
C ILE A 20 4.79 -17.06 5.17
N ALA A 21 5.75 -16.92 4.27
CA ALA A 21 5.63 -16.08 3.10
C ALA A 21 5.43 -16.97 1.87
N ILE A 22 4.43 -16.65 1.06
CA ILE A 22 4.16 -17.31 -0.21
C ILE A 22 4.53 -16.32 -1.30
N GLY A 23 5.36 -16.76 -2.22
CA GLY A 23 5.94 -15.91 -3.25
C GLY A 23 6.54 -16.73 -4.37
N TRP A 24 7.09 -16.05 -5.37
CA TRP A 24 7.63 -16.67 -6.57
C TRP A 24 8.78 -15.82 -7.14
N GLN A 25 9.52 -16.41 -8.07
CA GLN A 25 10.53 -15.72 -8.83
C GLN A 25 9.85 -14.78 -9.84
N ILE A 26 10.32 -13.54 -9.97
CA ILE A 26 9.90 -12.64 -11.06
C ILE A 26 10.60 -13.11 -12.34
N SER A 27 10.06 -14.19 -12.91
CA SER A 27 10.61 -14.85 -14.09
C SER A 27 10.37 -14.03 -15.35
N PRO A 28 11.12 -14.26 -16.45
CA PRO A 28 10.81 -13.66 -17.74
C PRO A 28 9.39 -13.98 -18.22
N ALA A 29 8.87 -15.17 -17.90
CA ALA A 29 7.51 -15.55 -18.26
C ALA A 29 6.46 -14.75 -17.47
N PHE A 30 6.70 -14.53 -16.17
CA PHE A 30 5.87 -13.64 -15.34
C PHE A 30 5.87 -12.22 -15.90
N VAL A 31 7.05 -11.65 -16.19
CA VAL A 31 7.16 -10.29 -16.75
C VAL A 31 6.44 -10.18 -18.11
N ALA A 32 6.60 -11.16 -18.98
CA ALA A 32 5.94 -11.19 -20.28
C ALA A 32 4.41 -11.32 -20.18
N GLU A 33 3.91 -12.13 -19.24
CA GLU A 33 2.48 -12.28 -18.96
C GLU A 33 1.82 -10.95 -18.58
N HIS A 34 2.59 -10.05 -17.94
CA HIS A 34 2.13 -8.73 -17.54
C HIS A 34 2.50 -7.63 -18.55
N ALA A 35 2.98 -7.99 -19.75
CA ALA A 35 3.45 -7.05 -20.76
C ALA A 35 4.55 -6.08 -20.29
N MET A 36 5.35 -6.45 -19.28
CA MET A 36 6.36 -5.57 -18.64
C MET A 36 7.80 -5.84 -19.09
N ASN A 37 7.99 -6.47 -20.25
CA ASN A 37 9.32 -6.71 -20.83
C ASN A 37 10.08 -5.39 -20.98
N GLY A 38 11.30 -5.32 -20.42
CA GLY A 38 12.13 -4.12 -20.43
C GLY A 38 11.76 -3.04 -19.40
N THR A 39 10.75 -3.27 -18.54
CA THR A 39 10.33 -2.31 -17.51
C THR A 39 10.64 -2.81 -16.09
N TRP A 40 10.02 -3.91 -15.65
CA TRP A 40 10.16 -4.48 -14.29
C TRP A 40 11.52 -5.13 -13.98
N MET A 41 12.62 -4.47 -14.33
CA MET A 41 13.94 -5.10 -14.34
C MET A 41 14.58 -5.23 -12.96
N VAL A 42 14.20 -4.39 -11.98
CA VAL A 42 14.85 -4.32 -10.66
C VAL A 42 14.78 -5.65 -9.89
N PHE A 43 13.69 -6.40 -10.04
CA PHE A 43 13.46 -7.64 -9.29
C PHE A 43 13.52 -8.90 -10.16
N ASN A 44 13.92 -8.77 -11.43
CA ASN A 44 14.02 -9.91 -12.36
C ASN A 44 14.85 -11.05 -11.76
N ASP A 45 14.36 -12.27 -11.95
CA ASP A 45 14.99 -13.50 -11.50
C ASP A 45 15.21 -13.59 -9.97
N THR A 46 14.61 -12.68 -9.20
CA THR A 46 14.60 -12.74 -7.73
C THR A 46 13.26 -13.24 -7.20
N TRP A 47 13.30 -13.98 -6.10
CA TRP A 47 12.09 -14.39 -5.39
C TRP A 47 11.52 -13.21 -4.60
N GLN A 48 10.22 -12.95 -4.77
CA GLN A 48 9.51 -11.88 -4.07
C GLN A 48 8.36 -12.45 -3.24
N PRO A 49 8.19 -12.03 -1.97
CA PRO A 49 7.03 -12.41 -1.16
C PRO A 49 5.78 -11.68 -1.66
N PHE A 50 4.66 -12.40 -1.84
CA PHE A 50 3.37 -11.79 -2.18
C PHE A 50 2.34 -11.88 -1.05
N PHE A 51 2.39 -12.95 -0.26
CA PHE A 51 1.41 -13.19 0.79
C PHE A 51 2.12 -13.55 2.08
N TRP A 52 1.70 -12.90 3.16
CA TRP A 52 2.10 -13.23 4.52
C TRP A 52 0.95 -13.95 5.19
N ARG A 53 1.15 -15.20 5.60
CA ARG A 53 0.08 -16.10 6.07
C ARG A 53 0.47 -16.84 7.33
N THR A 54 -0.54 -17.32 8.03
CA THR A 54 -0.38 -18.27 9.13
C THR A 54 -0.97 -19.61 8.68
N VAL A 55 -0.25 -20.69 8.93
CA VAL A 55 -0.72 -22.06 8.67
C VAL A 55 -1.83 -22.42 9.64
N THR A 56 -2.99 -22.85 9.14
CA THR A 56 -4.16 -23.24 9.96
C THR A 56 -4.38 -24.74 10.02
N ALA A 57 -3.95 -25.48 9.01
CA ALA A 57 -3.94 -26.94 9.00
C ALA A 57 -2.83 -27.47 8.07
N VAL A 58 -2.34 -28.68 8.34
CA VAL A 58 -1.36 -29.38 7.50
C VAL A 58 -1.79 -30.83 7.36
N ASP A 59 -1.82 -31.30 6.12
CA ASP A 59 -1.90 -32.72 5.77
C ASP A 59 -0.57 -33.14 5.14
N PRO A 60 0.33 -33.78 5.91
CA PRO A 60 1.63 -34.21 5.41
C PRO A 60 1.56 -35.26 4.31
N ASP A 61 0.50 -36.08 4.26
CA ASP A 61 0.39 -37.19 3.31
C ASP A 61 0.06 -36.67 1.91
N SER A 62 -0.79 -35.64 1.82
CA SER A 62 -1.14 -35.00 0.55
C SER A 62 -0.30 -33.76 0.22
N GLY A 63 0.48 -33.26 1.18
CA GLY A 63 1.20 -31.99 1.08
C GLY A 63 0.27 -30.77 1.10
N ALA A 64 -0.99 -30.93 1.50
CA ALA A 64 -1.94 -29.83 1.60
C ALA A 64 -1.69 -28.98 2.86
N VAL A 65 -1.71 -27.66 2.68
CA VAL A 65 -1.51 -26.68 3.75
C VAL A 65 -2.65 -25.67 3.65
N GLU A 66 -3.42 -25.52 4.72
CA GLU A 66 -4.44 -24.47 4.83
C GLU A 66 -3.86 -23.19 5.42
N ILE A 67 -4.35 -22.05 4.95
CA ILE A 67 -3.89 -20.71 5.33
C ILE A 67 -5.06 -19.83 5.81
N ASP A 68 -4.75 -18.93 6.74
CA ASP A 68 -5.69 -18.02 7.39
C ASP A 68 -6.45 -17.10 6.42
N VAL A 69 -5.74 -16.56 5.43
CA VAL A 69 -6.30 -15.64 4.42
C VAL A 69 -6.08 -16.22 3.02
N PRO A 70 -7.10 -16.21 2.13
CA PRO A 70 -6.93 -16.75 0.79
C PRO A 70 -5.83 -16.03 0.01
N LEU A 71 -5.24 -16.75 -0.95
CA LEU A 71 -4.46 -16.13 -2.01
C LEU A 71 -5.40 -15.28 -2.87
N ARG A 72 -5.02 -14.03 -3.12
CA ARG A 72 -5.78 -13.08 -3.95
C ARG A 72 -5.19 -12.92 -5.35
N TYR A 73 -4.08 -13.61 -5.64
CA TYR A 73 -3.40 -13.64 -6.92
C TYR A 73 -2.89 -15.05 -7.21
N PRO A 74 -2.85 -15.51 -8.48
CA PRO A 74 -2.36 -16.85 -8.82
C PRO A 74 -0.88 -17.03 -8.46
N ALA A 75 -0.55 -18.16 -7.81
CA ALA A 75 0.81 -18.60 -7.57
C ALA A 75 1.14 -19.75 -8.53
N LEU A 76 1.86 -19.46 -9.62
CA LEU A 76 2.12 -20.43 -10.68
C LEU A 76 3.44 -21.17 -10.46
N VAL A 77 3.41 -22.50 -10.53
CA VAL A 77 4.61 -23.37 -10.40
C VAL A 77 5.64 -23.07 -11.49
N ARG A 78 5.21 -22.59 -12.67
CA ARG A 78 6.08 -22.07 -13.73
C ARG A 78 7.10 -21.06 -13.20
N ASP A 79 6.68 -20.21 -12.27
CA ASP A 79 7.49 -19.11 -11.72
C ASP A 79 8.18 -19.50 -10.41
N GLN A 80 8.33 -20.80 -10.15
CA GLN A 80 8.92 -21.35 -8.92
C GLN A 80 8.21 -20.87 -7.65
N ALA A 81 6.86 -20.78 -7.72
CA ALA A 81 6.04 -20.50 -6.57
C ALA A 81 6.37 -21.45 -5.41
N SER A 82 6.61 -20.87 -4.24
CA SER A 82 7.10 -21.60 -3.07
C SER A 82 6.64 -20.95 -1.77
N VAL A 83 6.64 -21.77 -0.72
CA VAL A 83 6.38 -21.37 0.66
C VAL A 83 7.71 -21.26 1.38
N ARG A 84 7.91 -20.17 2.12
CA ARG A 84 9.10 -19.96 2.95
C ARG A 84 8.68 -19.68 4.39
N PRO A 85 9.21 -20.42 5.39
CA PRO A 85 9.01 -20.07 6.79
C PRO A 85 9.49 -18.65 7.09
N VAL A 86 8.74 -17.94 7.91
CA VAL A 86 9.08 -16.60 8.39
C VAL A 86 9.33 -16.68 9.89
N THR A 87 10.49 -16.21 10.31
CA THR A 87 10.89 -16.19 11.72
C THR A 87 11.42 -14.81 12.10
N GLY A 88 11.49 -14.52 13.40
CA GLY A 88 12.05 -13.25 13.90
C GLY A 88 11.13 -12.04 13.81
N LEU A 89 9.83 -12.23 13.55
CA LEU A 89 8.86 -11.13 13.58
C LEU A 89 8.65 -10.64 15.01
N LEU A 90 8.62 -9.32 15.20
CA LEU A 90 8.13 -8.71 16.44
C LEU A 90 6.60 -8.76 16.45
N ARG A 91 6.02 -9.17 17.57
CA ARG A 91 4.56 -9.34 17.72
C ARG A 91 3.99 -8.48 18.83
N GLU A 92 2.73 -8.11 18.69
CA GLU A 92 1.97 -7.40 19.72
C GLU A 92 2.67 -6.10 20.17
N VAL A 93 3.28 -5.41 19.19
CA VAL A 93 3.97 -4.14 19.42
C VAL A 93 3.09 -2.98 19.05
N ALA A 94 3.13 -1.93 19.88
CA ALA A 94 2.29 -0.76 19.71
C ALA A 94 3.10 0.54 19.84
N LEU A 95 2.73 1.54 19.04
CA LEU A 95 3.08 2.95 19.28
C LEU A 95 1.80 3.75 19.40
N MET A 96 1.54 4.33 20.58
CA MET A 96 0.25 4.94 20.87
C MET A 96 0.37 6.32 21.52
N ASP A 97 -0.45 7.26 21.08
CA ASP A 97 -0.69 8.56 21.71
C ASP A 97 0.58 9.41 21.93
N VAL A 98 1.47 9.44 20.93
CA VAL A 98 2.72 10.21 20.97
C VAL A 98 2.81 11.26 19.86
N GLY A 99 3.50 12.35 20.19
CA GLY A 99 3.97 13.32 19.19
C GLY A 99 5.29 12.87 18.57
N VAL A 100 5.44 13.00 17.25
CA VAL A 100 6.69 12.70 16.53
C VAL A 100 7.17 13.88 15.69
N ALA A 101 8.48 14.13 15.67
CA ALA A 101 9.08 15.12 14.78
C ALA A 101 10.55 14.79 14.57
N ASN A 102 11.05 14.98 13.35
CA ASN A 102 12.45 14.77 13.02
C ASN A 102 12.97 15.73 11.94
N ALA A 103 12.23 16.77 11.55
CA ALA A 103 12.75 17.79 10.64
C ALA A 103 14.03 18.46 11.19
N VAL A 104 14.95 18.79 10.29
CA VAL A 104 16.31 19.32 10.56
C VAL A 104 16.58 20.57 9.71
N GLY A 105 17.84 21.03 9.62
CA GLY A 105 18.22 22.08 8.67
C GLY A 105 17.85 21.72 7.23
N TRP A 106 17.45 22.71 6.42
CA TRP A 106 16.93 22.45 5.06
C TRP A 106 17.91 21.69 4.16
N GLU A 107 19.18 22.08 4.17
CA GLU A 107 20.21 21.39 3.36
C GLU A 107 20.46 19.97 3.86
N ASP A 108 20.49 19.78 5.18
CA ASP A 108 20.64 18.44 5.80
C ASP A 108 19.49 17.52 5.43
N ALA A 109 18.26 18.05 5.43
CA ALA A 109 17.07 17.28 5.09
C ALA A 109 17.12 16.73 3.66
N TRP A 110 17.65 17.50 2.71
CA TRP A 110 17.80 17.13 1.29
C TRP A 110 19.11 16.39 1.00
N SER A 111 20.00 16.24 1.99
CA SER A 111 21.22 15.44 1.86
C SER A 111 21.00 13.95 2.17
N GLN A 112 19.82 13.59 2.68
CA GLN A 112 19.45 12.23 3.05
C GLN A 112 18.13 11.84 2.39
N ASP A 113 18.03 10.57 2.00
CA ASP A 113 16.81 9.98 1.47
C ASP A 113 16.15 9.07 2.51
N GLN A 114 14.82 8.95 2.47
CA GLN A 114 14.06 7.93 3.19
C GLN A 114 14.27 7.93 4.72
N VAL A 115 14.37 9.13 5.31
CA VAL A 115 14.44 9.28 6.77
C VAL A 115 13.03 9.34 7.35
N TYR A 116 12.62 8.27 8.03
CA TYR A 116 11.30 8.17 8.70
C TYR A 116 11.39 8.51 10.19
N ALA A 117 10.31 9.08 10.73
CA ALA A 117 10.18 9.27 12.18
C ALA A 117 9.83 7.97 12.90
N VAL A 118 9.08 7.07 12.24
CA VAL A 118 8.68 5.76 12.79
C VAL A 118 8.87 4.68 11.73
N ALA A 119 9.45 3.55 12.14
CA ALA A 119 9.64 2.37 11.27
C ALA A 119 9.13 1.11 11.95
N MET A 120 8.18 0.43 11.31
CA MET A 120 7.64 -0.87 11.70
C MET A 120 8.19 -1.93 10.75
N LEU A 121 9.33 -2.51 11.10
CA LEU A 121 10.08 -3.43 10.24
C LEU A 121 9.98 -4.86 10.76
N GLY A 122 9.45 -5.78 9.95
CA GLY A 122 9.30 -7.18 10.36
C GLY A 122 8.38 -7.35 11.56
N VAL A 123 7.26 -6.63 11.58
CA VAL A 123 6.27 -6.72 12.67
C VAL A 123 5.06 -7.54 12.24
N ARG A 124 4.34 -8.08 13.22
CA ARG A 124 3.05 -8.73 13.03
C ARG A 124 2.13 -8.45 14.20
N ASP A 125 0.82 -8.37 13.95
CA ASP A 125 -0.15 -8.09 15.00
C ASP A 125 0.23 -6.82 15.76
N ALA A 126 0.42 -5.74 15.01
CA ALA A 126 1.01 -4.49 15.51
C ALA A 126 0.10 -3.30 15.25
N TRP A 127 0.23 -2.26 16.07
CA TRP A 127 -0.66 -1.11 16.01
C TRP A 127 0.07 0.23 16.17
N VAL A 128 -0.31 1.22 15.38
CA VAL A 128 0.10 2.62 15.53
C VAL A 128 -1.17 3.45 15.68
N MET A 129 -1.40 4.08 16.83
CA MET A 129 -2.67 4.78 17.08
C MET A 129 -2.45 6.15 17.72
N GLY A 130 -3.21 7.16 17.31
CA GLY A 130 -3.14 8.48 17.95
C GLY A 130 -1.79 9.20 17.76
N VAL A 131 -0.98 8.80 16.77
CA VAL A 131 0.35 9.40 16.53
C VAL A 131 0.19 10.67 15.71
N LYS A 132 0.80 11.76 16.18
CA LYS A 132 0.69 13.08 15.52
C LYS A 132 2.06 13.69 15.26
N SER A 133 2.31 14.19 14.06
CA SER A 133 3.51 14.98 13.83
C SER A 133 3.34 16.43 14.31
N PHE A 134 4.43 17.05 14.78
CA PHE A 134 4.44 18.44 15.24
C PHE A 134 5.67 19.18 14.73
N VAL A 135 5.68 20.51 14.82
CA VAL A 135 6.82 21.33 14.37
C VAL A 135 8.08 20.88 15.08
N SER A 136 9.06 20.43 14.31
CA SER A 136 10.30 19.91 14.87
C SER A 136 11.10 21.03 15.55
N PRO A 137 11.63 20.82 16.75
CA PRO A 137 12.62 21.71 17.35
C PRO A 137 13.90 21.82 16.51
N GLY A 138 14.16 20.84 15.63
CA GLY A 138 15.28 20.86 14.68
C GLY A 138 14.99 21.63 13.39
N ALA A 139 13.74 22.05 13.14
CA ALA A 139 13.40 22.85 11.98
C ALA A 139 13.96 24.30 12.13
N PRO A 140 14.40 24.94 11.04
CA PRO A 140 14.82 26.34 11.07
C PRO A 140 13.73 27.27 11.63
N ALA A 141 14.11 28.25 12.45
CA ALA A 141 13.16 29.20 13.01
C ALA A 141 12.48 30.04 11.92
N GLU A 142 13.21 30.38 10.86
CA GLU A 142 12.74 31.16 9.72
C GLU A 142 13.30 30.61 8.40
N GLY A 143 12.72 31.05 7.27
CA GLY A 143 13.16 30.64 5.94
C GLY A 143 12.75 29.22 5.56
N LYS A 144 13.52 28.60 4.66
CA LYS A 144 13.20 27.27 4.12
C LYS A 144 13.26 26.23 5.22
N GLY A 145 12.29 25.33 5.21
CA GLY A 145 12.18 24.29 6.23
C GLY A 145 11.54 24.74 7.54
N SER A 146 11.26 26.04 7.73
CA SER A 146 10.55 26.53 8.93
C SER A 146 9.14 25.97 9.02
N GLY A 147 8.72 25.64 10.24
CA GLY A 147 7.41 25.06 10.54
C GLY A 147 7.24 23.60 10.11
N ARG A 148 8.29 22.92 9.61
CA ARG A 148 8.19 21.54 9.14
C ARG A 148 8.24 20.56 10.29
N HIS A 149 7.55 19.43 10.13
CA HIS A 149 7.45 18.41 11.17
C HIS A 149 8.46 17.28 10.92
N LEU A 150 8.52 16.82 9.66
CA LEU A 150 9.23 15.61 9.26
C LEU A 150 10.36 15.92 8.28
N GLN A 151 11.49 15.24 8.42
CA GLN A 151 12.63 15.40 7.51
C GLN A 151 12.29 14.89 6.10
N SER A 152 11.74 13.69 5.99
CA SER A 152 11.34 13.11 4.72
C SER A 152 10.05 12.29 4.87
N GLY A 153 10.13 11.14 5.54
CA GLY A 153 9.01 10.25 5.74
C GLY A 153 8.40 10.35 7.15
N GLY A 154 7.16 9.91 7.28
CA GLY A 154 6.46 9.84 8.55
C GLY A 154 6.61 8.46 9.20
N LEU A 155 5.78 7.53 8.73
CA LEU A 155 5.70 6.14 9.15
C LEU A 155 5.96 5.22 7.96
N THR A 156 6.85 4.23 8.14
CA THR A 156 7.02 3.13 7.19
C THR A 156 6.68 1.78 7.83
N ILE A 157 5.98 0.92 7.09
CA ILE A 157 5.69 -0.47 7.44
C ILE A 157 6.35 -1.35 6.39
N GLN A 158 7.30 -2.19 6.77
CA GLN A 158 8.06 -2.99 5.81
C GLN A 158 8.12 -4.46 6.21
N ARG A 159 7.91 -5.36 5.25
CA ARG A 159 8.02 -6.82 5.43
C ARG A 159 7.21 -7.31 6.64
N SER A 160 5.99 -6.81 6.77
CA SER A 160 5.14 -6.94 7.95
C SER A 160 3.75 -7.48 7.57
N ALA A 161 2.99 -7.92 8.57
CA ALA A 161 1.62 -8.40 8.35
C ALA A 161 0.66 -8.05 9.49
N ARG A 162 -0.64 -7.88 9.23
CA ARG A 162 -1.64 -7.61 10.28
C ARG A 162 -1.26 -6.39 11.13
N VAL A 163 -1.04 -5.27 10.44
CA VAL A 163 -0.70 -3.98 11.07
C VAL A 163 -1.88 -3.03 10.96
N THR A 164 -2.26 -2.39 12.06
CA THR A 164 -3.28 -1.32 12.05
C THR A 164 -2.64 0.03 12.35
N VAL A 165 -2.84 1.01 11.48
CA VAL A 165 -2.55 2.42 11.74
C VAL A 165 -3.89 3.12 11.87
N ALA A 166 -4.14 3.81 12.97
CA ALA A 166 -5.41 4.44 13.22
C ALA A 166 -5.28 5.84 13.83
N ASP A 167 -6.26 6.70 13.54
CA ASP A 167 -6.50 7.92 14.31
C ASP A 167 -5.24 8.83 14.38
N SER A 168 -4.44 8.85 13.32
CA SER A 168 -3.10 9.45 13.29
C SER A 168 -2.99 10.58 12.26
N THR A 169 -2.13 11.57 12.52
CA THR A 169 -1.94 12.73 11.66
C THR A 169 -0.47 12.98 11.41
N LEU A 170 -0.02 12.84 10.16
CA LEU A 170 1.37 13.11 9.78
C LEU A 170 1.37 14.17 8.68
N GLU A 171 2.20 15.18 8.83
CA GLU A 171 2.14 16.37 7.97
C GLU A 171 3.51 16.99 7.72
N LEU A 172 3.59 17.87 6.72
CA LEU A 172 4.63 18.87 6.54
C LEU A 172 6.06 18.30 6.46
N ALA A 173 6.29 17.40 5.49
CA ALA A 173 7.63 16.90 5.16
C ALA A 173 8.51 17.99 4.53
N GLN A 174 9.81 17.98 4.85
CA GLN A 174 10.82 18.86 4.25
C GLN A 174 11.24 18.36 2.87
N HIS A 175 11.84 17.17 2.81
CA HIS A 175 12.31 16.56 1.59
C HIS A 175 11.12 15.88 0.89
N ARG A 176 10.72 16.45 -0.26
CA ARG A 176 9.61 15.97 -1.12
C ARG A 176 10.06 15.78 -2.57
N GLY A 177 11.36 15.53 -2.74
CA GLY A 177 12.00 15.24 -4.03
C GLY A 177 11.85 13.77 -4.41
N ASP A 178 12.69 13.33 -5.35
CA ASP A 178 12.79 11.93 -5.75
C ASP A 178 13.44 11.06 -4.66
N GLY A 179 13.79 9.81 -4.95
CA GLY A 179 14.48 8.94 -3.98
C GLY A 179 13.59 8.29 -2.91
N GLY A 180 12.26 8.45 -3.00
CA GLY A 180 11.33 7.91 -2.01
C GLY A 180 11.05 8.86 -0.85
N ASN A 181 11.20 10.17 -1.08
CA ASN A 181 11.04 11.19 -0.06
C ASN A 181 9.62 11.77 0.01
N GLY A 182 9.24 12.25 1.19
CA GLY A 182 7.93 12.87 1.42
C GLY A 182 6.80 11.87 1.59
N TYR A 183 7.08 10.64 2.00
CA TYR A 183 6.09 9.57 2.15
C TYR A 183 5.60 9.51 3.59
N LEU A 184 4.37 9.98 3.83
CA LEU A 184 3.90 10.18 5.20
C LEU A 184 3.42 8.87 5.82
N PHE A 185 2.64 8.09 5.07
CA PHE A 185 2.24 6.74 5.44
C PHE A 185 2.62 5.78 4.32
N GLU A 186 3.68 5.01 4.55
CA GLU A 186 4.23 4.10 3.56
C GLU A 186 4.12 2.64 3.97
N VAL A 187 3.70 1.80 3.02
CA VAL A 187 3.65 0.35 3.18
C VAL A 187 4.50 -0.32 2.10
N MET A 188 5.50 -1.09 2.50
CA MET A 188 6.41 -1.83 1.63
C MET A 188 6.35 -3.34 1.86
N GLN A 189 6.19 -4.12 0.79
CA GLN A 189 6.27 -5.60 0.81
C GLN A 189 5.52 -6.25 2.01
N SER A 190 4.34 -5.75 2.32
CA SER A 190 3.58 -6.10 3.53
C SER A 190 2.14 -6.46 3.17
N GLY A 191 1.47 -7.24 4.03
CA GLY A 191 0.11 -7.71 3.76
C GLY A 191 -0.86 -7.53 4.93
N GLU A 192 -2.15 -7.46 4.63
CA GLU A 192 -3.20 -7.31 5.64
C GLU A 192 -2.97 -6.08 6.55
N VAL A 193 -2.77 -4.92 5.94
CA VAL A 193 -2.52 -3.65 6.64
C VAL A 193 -3.77 -2.78 6.58
N LEU A 194 -4.24 -2.31 7.72
CA LEU A 194 -5.33 -1.34 7.81
C LEU A 194 -4.76 0.03 8.18
N VAL A 195 -5.01 1.04 7.36
CA VAL A 195 -4.76 2.45 7.70
C VAL A 195 -6.11 3.14 7.73
N ARG A 196 -6.58 3.52 8.91
CA ARG A 196 -7.93 4.09 9.08
C ARG A 196 -7.94 5.41 9.81
N ASP A 197 -8.87 6.30 9.45
CA ASP A 197 -9.12 7.54 10.18
C ASP A 197 -7.84 8.41 10.33
N CYS A 198 -6.98 8.37 9.31
CA CYS A 198 -5.68 9.06 9.29
C CYS A 198 -5.72 10.30 8.40
N VAL A 199 -4.98 11.33 8.78
CA VAL A 199 -4.79 12.55 7.99
C VAL A 199 -3.33 12.66 7.57
N ALA A 200 -3.11 12.90 6.27
CA ALA A 200 -1.81 13.14 5.70
C ALA A 200 -1.84 14.43 4.88
N ARG A 201 -0.97 15.39 5.23
CA ARG A 201 -0.93 16.69 4.55
C ARG A 201 0.47 17.14 4.19
N ALA A 202 0.62 17.69 2.99
CA ALA A 202 1.85 18.34 2.54
C ALA A 202 3.08 17.40 2.55
N GLY A 203 2.89 16.13 2.20
CA GLY A 203 3.93 15.22 1.75
C GLY A 203 4.18 15.33 0.24
N ARG A 204 4.90 14.35 -0.32
CA ARG A 204 4.95 14.05 -1.76
C ARG A 204 3.86 13.06 -2.12
N HIS A 205 3.94 11.85 -1.57
CA HIS A 205 2.88 10.85 -1.63
C HIS A 205 2.41 10.60 -0.21
N ASN A 206 1.25 11.15 0.13
CA ASN A 206 0.74 11.18 1.50
C ASN A 206 0.46 9.77 2.04
N PHE A 207 -0.27 8.97 1.26
CA PHE A 207 -0.45 7.53 1.48
C PHE A 207 0.11 6.77 0.29
N VAL A 208 0.98 5.81 0.56
CA VAL A 208 1.68 5.13 -0.52
C VAL A 208 1.94 3.67 -0.20
N GLN A 209 1.65 2.80 -1.15
CA GLN A 209 2.28 1.49 -1.21
C GLN A 209 3.54 1.62 -2.06
N ASN A 210 4.68 1.17 -1.55
CA ASN A 210 5.96 1.32 -2.23
C ASN A 210 6.82 0.05 -2.18
N TRP A 211 7.92 0.06 -2.95
CA TRP A 211 9.02 -0.90 -3.10
C TRP A 211 8.68 -2.40 -3.19
N GLY A 212 9.23 -3.06 -4.20
CA GLY A 212 9.07 -4.49 -4.40
C GLY A 212 7.69 -4.90 -4.92
N PHE A 213 7.48 -6.20 -4.96
CA PHE A 213 6.18 -6.82 -5.24
C PHE A 213 5.48 -7.21 -3.94
N GLY A 214 4.20 -7.57 -4.04
CA GLY A 214 3.54 -8.34 -2.99
C GLY A 214 2.86 -7.56 -1.87
N ALA A 215 2.37 -6.37 -2.18
CA ALA A 215 1.53 -5.59 -1.29
C ALA A 215 0.04 -5.94 -1.51
N THR A 216 -0.57 -6.64 -0.55
CA THR A 216 -1.95 -7.17 -0.69
C THR A 216 -2.78 -7.06 0.58
N GLY A 217 -4.08 -6.83 0.42
CA GLY A 217 -4.99 -6.63 1.56
C GLY A 217 -4.65 -5.37 2.35
N ILE A 218 -4.08 -4.36 1.69
CA ILE A 218 -3.93 -3.01 2.26
C ILE A 218 -5.26 -2.29 2.11
N VAL A 219 -5.77 -1.76 3.21
CA VAL A 219 -7.01 -1.01 3.27
C VAL A 219 -6.72 0.40 3.78
N TRP A 220 -7.02 1.40 2.97
CA TRP A 220 -7.01 2.82 3.32
C TRP A 220 -8.45 3.26 3.57
N LEU A 221 -8.86 3.32 4.84
CA LEU A 221 -10.25 3.52 5.24
C LEU A 221 -10.45 4.89 5.87
N ARG A 222 -11.31 5.74 5.30
CA ARG A 222 -11.58 7.09 5.83
C ARG A 222 -10.29 7.90 6.06
N VAL A 223 -9.33 7.76 5.15
CA VAL A 223 -8.12 8.58 5.17
C VAL A 223 -8.36 9.92 4.48
N HIS A 224 -7.65 10.96 4.88
CA HIS A 224 -7.67 12.27 4.23
C HIS A 224 -6.28 12.65 3.72
N SER A 225 -6.14 12.74 2.40
CA SER A 225 -4.92 13.18 1.70
C SER A 225 -5.11 14.58 1.15
N SER A 226 -4.19 15.49 1.46
CA SER A 226 -4.21 16.86 0.92
C SER A 226 -2.82 17.47 0.75
N GLU A 227 -2.72 18.47 -0.13
CA GLU A 227 -1.49 19.25 -0.37
C GLU A 227 -0.27 18.41 -0.82
N GLY A 228 -0.48 17.19 -1.33
CA GLY A 228 0.59 16.35 -1.89
C GLY A 228 1.30 17.04 -3.04
N LYS A 229 2.64 17.14 -2.97
CA LYS A 229 3.46 17.83 -3.98
C LYS A 229 4.80 17.13 -4.20
N ALA A 230 5.07 16.75 -5.44
CA ALA A 230 6.38 16.31 -5.90
C ALA A 230 7.24 17.53 -6.24
N VAL A 231 8.12 17.91 -5.32
CA VAL A 231 8.99 19.08 -5.46
C VAL A 231 10.15 18.73 -6.38
N ALA A 232 10.33 19.51 -7.45
CA ALA A 232 11.30 19.19 -8.49
C ALA A 232 12.76 19.47 -8.08
N LEU A 233 12.98 20.48 -7.23
CA LEU A 233 14.33 20.96 -6.89
C LEU A 233 14.36 21.44 -5.42
N MET A 234 15.42 21.11 -4.68
CA MET A 234 15.67 21.57 -3.30
C MET A 234 15.52 23.09 -3.12
N GLY A 235 15.84 23.86 -4.16
CA GLY A 235 15.79 25.31 -4.14
C GLY A 235 14.38 25.92 -4.18
N SER A 236 13.33 25.13 -4.43
CA SER A 236 12.03 25.63 -4.89
C SER A 236 10.85 24.90 -4.24
N GLU A 237 9.69 25.56 -4.22
CA GLU A 237 8.38 24.93 -3.93
C GLU A 237 7.61 24.61 -5.23
N PHE A 238 8.27 24.79 -6.38
CA PHE A 238 7.79 24.35 -7.68
C PHE A 238 7.79 22.82 -7.77
N GLY A 239 6.69 22.28 -8.26
CA GLY A 239 6.47 20.86 -8.35
C GLY A 239 5.14 20.55 -9.00
N THR A 240 4.92 19.27 -9.25
CA THR A 240 3.62 18.75 -9.68
C THR A 240 2.83 18.23 -8.49
N VAL A 241 1.54 17.97 -8.71
CA VAL A 241 0.72 17.29 -7.70
C VAL A 241 1.34 15.92 -7.43
N GLY A 242 1.59 15.63 -6.15
CA GLY A 242 2.02 14.31 -5.70
C GLY A 242 0.79 13.54 -5.21
N LEU A 243 0.31 12.62 -6.03
CA LEU A 243 -0.86 11.80 -5.68
C LEU A 243 -0.50 10.81 -4.57
N SER A 244 -1.45 10.46 -3.71
CA SER A 244 -1.35 9.18 -3.00
C SER A 244 -1.48 8.04 -4.02
N GLU A 245 -0.81 6.90 -3.84
CA GLU A 245 -0.82 5.88 -4.90
C GLU A 245 -0.35 4.48 -4.49
N PHE A 246 -0.65 3.51 -5.36
CA PHE A 246 0.18 2.33 -5.51
C PHE A 246 1.40 2.72 -6.36
N HIS A 247 2.60 2.67 -5.79
CA HIS A 247 3.79 3.29 -6.38
C HIS A 247 4.74 2.30 -7.03
N HIS A 248 4.84 1.08 -6.51
CA HIS A 248 5.79 0.08 -6.98
C HIS A 248 5.13 -1.30 -7.15
N SER A 249 5.84 -2.16 -7.87
CA SER A 249 5.30 -3.17 -8.76
C SER A 249 4.19 -4.05 -8.19
N LEU A 250 3.05 -4.03 -8.89
CA LEU A 250 1.92 -4.96 -8.78
C LEU A 250 1.38 -5.20 -7.35
N ALA A 251 0.89 -4.15 -6.72
CA ALA A 251 0.03 -4.25 -5.54
C ALA A 251 -1.30 -4.94 -5.91
N THR A 252 -1.75 -5.91 -5.12
CA THR A 252 -2.89 -6.78 -5.50
C THR A 252 -4.01 -6.74 -4.47
N ALA A 253 -5.25 -6.56 -4.93
CA ALA A 253 -6.44 -6.66 -4.09
C ALA A 253 -6.39 -5.76 -2.83
N ASN A 254 -6.10 -4.48 -3.05
CA ASN A 254 -6.11 -3.43 -2.04
C ASN A 254 -7.37 -2.56 -2.18
N LEU A 255 -7.66 -1.75 -1.16
CA LEU A 255 -8.90 -1.00 -1.07
C LEU A 255 -8.65 0.42 -0.56
N LEU A 256 -9.12 1.42 -1.29
CA LEU A 256 -9.36 2.78 -0.80
C LEU A 256 -10.86 2.92 -0.54
N ASP A 257 -11.25 3.06 0.72
CA ASP A 257 -12.65 3.00 1.16
C ASP A 257 -13.03 4.27 1.92
N GLN A 258 -14.14 4.90 1.55
CA GLN A 258 -14.71 6.08 2.22
C GLN A 258 -13.71 7.22 2.49
N SER A 259 -12.70 7.36 1.64
CA SER A 259 -11.58 8.28 1.88
C SER A 259 -11.75 9.60 1.13
N VAL A 260 -11.10 10.66 1.63
CA VAL A 260 -11.06 11.99 1.01
C VAL A 260 -9.69 12.20 0.38
N VAL A 261 -9.63 12.38 -0.94
CA VAL A 261 -8.38 12.55 -1.70
C VAL A 261 -8.42 13.88 -2.48
N ASP A 262 -7.90 14.93 -1.85
CA ASP A 262 -7.89 16.28 -2.44
C ASP A 262 -6.74 16.52 -3.42
N ASP A 263 -5.64 15.78 -3.28
CA ASP A 263 -4.55 15.73 -4.25
C ASP A 263 -4.79 14.65 -5.32
N GLY A 264 -5.26 13.47 -4.89
CA GLY A 264 -5.75 12.40 -5.74
C GLY A 264 -5.15 11.03 -5.40
N TRP A 265 -5.56 10.02 -6.16
CA TRP A 265 -5.14 8.62 -6.01
C TRP A 265 -4.68 8.03 -7.35
N GLY A 266 -3.50 7.43 -7.38
CA GLY A 266 -2.92 6.79 -8.56
C GLY A 266 -2.84 5.26 -8.49
N ALA A 267 -3.23 4.60 -9.57
CA ALA A 267 -3.03 3.17 -9.80
C ALA A 267 -2.79 2.96 -11.31
N VAL A 268 -1.56 3.11 -11.78
CA VAL A 268 -1.23 3.19 -13.22
C VAL A 268 -0.06 2.31 -13.65
N ASN A 269 0.20 2.22 -14.95
CA ASN A 269 1.51 1.83 -15.44
C ASN A 269 2.49 3.02 -15.36
N ARG A 270 3.47 2.93 -14.45
CA ARG A 270 4.50 3.96 -14.27
C ARG A 270 5.60 3.91 -15.33
N LEU A 271 5.58 2.94 -16.25
CA LEU A 271 6.59 2.77 -17.30
C LEU A 271 7.99 2.76 -16.68
N ALA A 272 8.93 3.53 -17.23
CA ALA A 272 10.30 3.67 -16.75
C ALA A 272 10.43 4.51 -15.45
N TRP A 273 9.37 5.18 -14.99
CA TRP A 273 9.42 5.99 -13.77
C TRP A 273 9.54 5.10 -12.53
N SER A 274 10.07 5.67 -11.44
CA SER A 274 10.32 4.94 -10.18
C SER A 274 11.12 3.66 -10.43
N SER A 275 12.27 3.77 -11.08
CA SER A 275 13.14 2.62 -11.41
C SER A 275 12.45 1.52 -12.22
N GLY A 276 11.58 1.89 -13.17
CA GLY A 276 10.85 0.91 -13.98
C GLY A 276 9.74 0.19 -13.20
N ALA A 277 8.99 0.93 -12.37
CA ALA A 277 7.94 0.36 -11.53
C ALA A 277 6.81 -0.32 -12.31
N GLY A 278 6.63 0.00 -13.61
CA GLY A 278 5.68 -0.64 -14.50
C GLY A 278 4.25 -0.61 -13.97
N HIS A 279 3.48 -1.68 -14.18
CA HIS A 279 2.17 -1.80 -13.55
C HIS A 279 2.28 -1.73 -12.02
N SER A 280 1.64 -0.71 -11.43
CA SER A 280 1.68 -0.51 -9.98
C SER A 280 0.63 -1.32 -9.22
N ALA A 281 -0.50 -1.65 -9.85
CA ALA A 281 -1.60 -2.33 -9.18
C ALA A 281 -2.44 -3.21 -10.11
N THR A 282 -3.13 -4.16 -9.49
CA THR A 282 -4.19 -4.98 -10.09
C THR A 282 -5.24 -5.35 -9.05
N GLN A 283 -6.48 -5.53 -9.50
CA GLN A 283 -7.64 -5.99 -8.73
C GLN A 283 -7.90 -5.17 -7.47
N SER A 284 -7.46 -3.91 -7.43
CA SER A 284 -7.67 -3.00 -6.32
C SER A 284 -8.88 -2.11 -6.58
N ALA A 285 -9.53 -1.68 -5.51
CA ALA A 285 -10.79 -0.94 -5.58
C ALA A 285 -10.66 0.44 -4.92
N VAL A 286 -11.26 1.43 -5.57
CA VAL A 286 -11.66 2.70 -4.96
C VAL A 286 -13.17 2.62 -4.73
N TRP A 287 -13.59 2.73 -3.47
CA TRP A 287 -14.98 2.59 -3.06
C TRP A 287 -15.42 3.81 -2.25
N ASN A 288 -16.49 4.46 -2.69
CA ASN A 288 -17.13 5.56 -1.97
C ASN A 288 -16.17 6.72 -1.60
N ALA A 289 -15.17 6.99 -2.45
CA ALA A 289 -14.19 8.05 -2.19
C ALA A 289 -14.73 9.43 -2.59
N SER A 290 -14.24 10.48 -1.94
CA SER A 290 -14.60 11.87 -2.22
C SER A 290 -13.35 12.77 -2.23
N GLY A 291 -13.54 14.08 -2.35
CA GLY A 291 -12.46 15.07 -2.47
C GLY A 291 -12.52 15.81 -3.81
N LYS A 292 -11.49 16.59 -4.06
CA LYS A 292 -11.38 17.48 -5.24
C LYS A 292 -10.27 17.09 -6.22
N GLY A 293 -9.53 16.04 -5.92
CA GLY A 293 -8.41 15.57 -6.74
C GLY A 293 -8.85 14.73 -7.93
N VAL A 294 -7.97 13.81 -8.31
CA VAL A 294 -8.20 12.85 -9.40
C VAL A 294 -7.97 11.42 -8.90
N VAL A 295 -8.88 10.51 -9.24
CA VAL A 295 -8.64 9.06 -9.18
C VAL A 295 -8.24 8.62 -10.57
N ARG A 296 -6.97 8.21 -10.70
CA ARG A 296 -6.41 7.69 -11.93
C ARG A 296 -6.23 6.19 -11.80
N SER A 297 -7.13 5.43 -12.42
CA SER A 297 -7.14 3.96 -12.35
C SER A 297 -6.92 3.36 -13.73
N ARG A 298 -5.76 2.75 -13.92
CA ARG A 298 -5.29 2.05 -15.12
C ARG A 298 -4.54 0.81 -14.64
N GLN A 299 -5.24 -0.07 -13.97
CA GLN A 299 -4.65 -1.25 -13.32
C GLN A 299 -4.39 -2.35 -14.35
N PHE A 300 -3.42 -3.23 -14.08
CA PHE A 300 -3.20 -4.37 -14.96
C PHE A 300 -4.41 -5.32 -14.89
N GLY A 301 -5.05 -5.58 -16.03
CA GLY A 301 -6.19 -6.48 -16.15
C GLY A 301 -7.49 -5.88 -15.62
N HIS A 302 -7.66 -5.76 -14.30
CA HIS A 302 -8.89 -5.22 -13.73
C HIS A 302 -8.63 -4.32 -12.54
N GLY A 303 -9.25 -3.16 -12.53
CA GLY A 303 -9.44 -2.27 -11.39
C GLY A 303 -10.91 -1.83 -11.27
N TYR A 304 -11.27 -1.27 -10.11
CA TYR A 304 -12.65 -0.87 -9.81
C TYR A 304 -12.68 0.52 -9.17
N VAL A 305 -13.52 1.40 -9.71
CA VAL A 305 -13.78 2.75 -9.17
C VAL A 305 -15.28 2.95 -9.03
N ILE A 306 -15.80 2.87 -7.80
CA ILE A 306 -17.24 2.77 -7.55
C ILE A 306 -17.70 3.82 -6.54
N GLY A 307 -18.75 4.57 -6.90
CA GLY A 307 -19.40 5.59 -6.06
C GLY A 307 -18.49 6.73 -5.63
N VAL A 308 -17.63 7.19 -6.53
CA VAL A 308 -16.80 8.36 -6.28
C VAL A 308 -17.60 9.66 -6.33
N GLY A 309 -17.24 10.62 -5.48
CA GLY A 309 -17.97 11.87 -5.33
C GLY A 309 -17.90 12.83 -6.51
N PRO A 310 -18.86 13.78 -6.59
CA PRO A 310 -19.06 14.61 -7.78
C PRO A 310 -17.95 15.62 -8.06
N GLN A 311 -17.08 15.91 -7.09
CA GLN A 311 -15.94 16.81 -7.26
C GLN A 311 -14.63 16.06 -7.58
N LEU A 312 -14.66 14.72 -7.51
CA LEU A 312 -13.49 13.90 -7.75
C LEU A 312 -13.46 13.49 -9.22
N THR A 313 -12.38 13.83 -9.91
CA THR A 313 -12.22 13.46 -11.32
C THR A 313 -11.86 11.98 -11.41
N VAL A 314 -12.40 11.26 -12.40
CA VAL A 314 -12.06 9.85 -12.66
C VAL A 314 -11.40 9.74 -14.02
N GLU A 315 -10.22 9.14 -14.05
CA GLU A 315 -9.46 8.88 -15.27
C GLU A 315 -9.16 7.38 -15.41
N THR A 316 -9.83 6.73 -16.38
CA THR A 316 -9.63 5.31 -16.70
C THR A 316 -9.21 5.05 -18.14
N SER A 317 -9.31 6.07 -19.01
CA SER A 317 -9.04 5.94 -20.45
C SER A 317 -7.69 5.28 -20.75
N LEU A 318 -7.73 4.38 -21.74
CA LEU A 318 -6.58 3.66 -22.30
C LEU A 318 -5.74 4.50 -23.28
N GLU A 319 -6.14 5.74 -23.59
CA GLU A 319 -5.46 6.61 -24.55
C GLU A 319 -4.25 7.36 -23.96
N SER A 320 -3.98 7.17 -22.67
CA SER A 320 -2.86 7.79 -21.97
C SER A 320 -1.61 6.89 -22.00
N PRO A 321 -0.38 7.45 -22.07
CA PRO A 321 0.85 6.66 -22.02
C PRO A 321 0.97 5.74 -20.80
N ASP A 322 0.46 6.18 -19.64
CA ASP A 322 0.44 5.42 -18.39
C ASP A 322 -0.67 4.34 -18.34
N ALA A 323 -1.38 4.12 -19.45
CA ALA A 323 -2.31 3.00 -19.68
C ALA A 323 -1.70 1.85 -20.51
N ALA A 324 -0.43 1.97 -20.93
CA ALA A 324 0.18 0.94 -21.76
C ALA A 324 0.13 -0.44 -21.08
N GLY A 325 -0.44 -1.44 -21.75
CA GLY A 325 -0.55 -2.81 -21.23
C GLY A 325 -1.58 -3.00 -20.11
N THR A 326 -2.39 -1.99 -19.76
CA THR A 326 -3.33 -2.09 -18.62
C THR A 326 -4.69 -2.67 -19.00
N ALA A 327 -4.96 -2.85 -20.31
CA ALA A 327 -6.27 -3.25 -20.80
C ALA A 327 -6.83 -4.52 -20.12
N PRO A 328 -8.17 -4.62 -19.95
CA PRO A 328 -9.21 -3.63 -20.32
C PRO A 328 -9.19 -2.33 -19.51
N GLU A 329 -10.00 -1.36 -19.93
CA GLU A 329 -10.29 -0.17 -19.12
C GLU A 329 -10.94 -0.59 -17.79
N ASP A 330 -10.54 0.07 -16.70
CA ASP A 330 -11.03 -0.24 -15.35
C ASP A 330 -12.54 0.03 -15.21
N TRP A 331 -13.21 -0.76 -14.39
CA TRP A 331 -14.65 -0.65 -14.20
C TRP A 331 -15.00 0.60 -13.39
N VAL A 332 -15.91 1.42 -13.91
CA VAL A 332 -16.44 2.62 -13.25
C VAL A 332 -17.94 2.50 -13.04
N GLU A 333 -18.41 2.74 -11.82
CA GLU A 333 -19.84 2.69 -11.48
C GLU A 333 -20.23 3.84 -10.54
N GLY A 334 -21.40 4.42 -10.78
CA GLY A 334 -21.98 5.48 -9.94
C GLY A 334 -21.11 6.73 -9.76
N PRO A 335 -20.37 7.24 -10.78
CA PRO A 335 -19.62 8.49 -10.60
C PRO A 335 -20.57 9.64 -10.24
N GLY A 336 -20.15 10.45 -9.27
CA GLY A 336 -20.94 11.58 -8.76
C GLY A 336 -21.85 11.26 -7.56
N GLN A 337 -21.82 10.04 -7.03
CA GLN A 337 -22.68 9.60 -5.91
C GLN A 337 -21.85 9.30 -4.66
N VAL A 338 -21.82 10.20 -3.66
CA VAL A 338 -21.21 9.92 -2.34
C VAL A 338 -22.25 9.41 -1.37
N GLY A 339 -21.93 8.35 -0.60
CA GLY A 339 -22.69 7.96 0.58
C GLY A 339 -24.04 7.30 0.31
N VAL A 340 -24.38 7.00 -0.95
CA VAL A 340 -25.63 6.32 -1.35
C VAL A 340 -25.41 4.83 -1.61
N LEU A 341 -24.17 4.34 -1.55
CA LEU A 341 -23.87 2.92 -1.77
C LEU A 341 -24.35 2.04 -0.60
N ASP A 342 -24.87 0.87 -0.94
CA ASP A 342 -25.15 -0.22 -0.01
C ASP A 342 -24.32 -1.46 -0.43
N PRO A 343 -23.30 -1.86 0.33
CA PRO A 343 -22.88 -1.27 1.60
C PRO A 343 -22.11 0.05 1.41
N PRO A 344 -22.13 0.97 2.39
CA PRO A 344 -21.41 2.23 2.30
C PRO A 344 -19.87 2.06 2.39
N SER A 345 -19.40 0.94 2.94
CA SER A 345 -17.98 0.55 3.00
C SER A 345 -17.87 -0.96 2.83
N LEU A 346 -16.97 -1.40 1.94
CA LEU A 346 -16.70 -2.81 1.73
C LEU A 346 -15.97 -3.43 2.91
N TYR A 347 -15.03 -2.68 3.52
CA TYR A 347 -14.28 -3.17 4.68
C TYR A 347 -15.20 -3.37 5.89
N GLU A 348 -16.01 -2.37 6.21
CA GLU A 348 -16.91 -2.43 7.38
C GLU A 348 -18.01 -3.48 7.21
N ASP A 349 -18.52 -3.66 5.98
CA ASP A 349 -19.48 -4.72 5.68
C ASP A 349 -18.86 -6.11 5.86
N GLN A 350 -17.66 -6.33 5.30
CA GLN A 350 -16.93 -7.57 5.51
C GLN A 350 -16.66 -7.85 6.99
N ARG A 351 -16.22 -6.83 7.74
CA ARG A 351 -15.96 -6.95 9.18
C ARG A 351 -17.20 -7.37 9.95
N ARG A 352 -18.36 -6.74 9.66
CA ARG A 352 -19.66 -7.11 10.27
C ARG A 352 -20.06 -8.53 9.95
N ALA A 353 -19.92 -8.97 8.69
CA ALA A 353 -20.24 -10.33 8.27
C ALA A 353 -19.37 -11.37 9.02
N VAL A 354 -18.08 -11.10 9.22
CA VAL A 354 -17.18 -11.96 9.99
C VAL A 354 -17.58 -12.00 11.47
N SER A 355 -17.81 -10.84 12.10
CA SER A 355 -18.24 -10.79 13.50
C SER A 355 -19.58 -11.50 13.75
N ALA A 356 -20.51 -11.43 12.79
CA ALA A 356 -21.75 -12.20 12.84
C ALA A 356 -21.49 -13.70 12.74
N ALA A 357 -20.62 -14.15 11.84
CA ALA A 357 -20.29 -15.58 11.72
C ALA A 357 -19.64 -16.15 13.00
N GLU A 358 -18.80 -15.38 13.68
CA GLU A 358 -18.18 -15.79 14.96
C GLU A 358 -19.17 -15.83 16.12
N SER A 359 -20.19 -14.97 16.15
CA SER A 359 -21.20 -14.98 17.21
C SER A 359 -22.17 -16.16 17.12
N PHE A 360 -22.36 -16.74 15.92
CA PHE A 360 -23.08 -17.99 15.73
C PHE A 360 -22.28 -19.25 16.11
N GLN A 361 -20.97 -19.13 16.34
CA GLN A 361 -20.07 -20.25 16.68
C GLN A 361 -19.69 -20.33 18.18
N ARG A 362 -20.16 -19.40 19.02
CA ARG A 362 -20.01 -19.50 20.48
C ARG A 362 -21.35 -19.91 21.10
N PRO A 363 -21.41 -21.01 21.88
CA PRO A 363 -22.63 -21.46 22.55
C PRO A 363 -23.12 -20.49 23.63
#